data_AF-A0A9D9X1W1-F1
#
_entry.id   AF-A0A9D9X1W1-F1
#
_cell.length_a   1.000
_cell.length_b   1.000
_cell.length_c   1.000
_cell.angle_alpha   90.00
_cell.angle_beta   90.00
_cell.angle_gamma   90.00
#
_symmetry.space_group_name_H-M   'P 1'
#
loop_
_entity.id
_entity.type
_entity.pdbx_description
1 polymer ?
#
loop_
_entity_poly.entity_id
_entity_poly.type
_entity_poly.pdbx_seq_one_letter_code
_entity_poly.pdbx_strand_id
1 'polypeptide(L)'
;MNTTLLPSNRLLPVIGALAATCGLACVLPAHASSHREAPSITSTPKVDATDFYMFNSYEAGRGAYVSLMANYVPLQDPYGGPNYFSLDPNALYEIHIDNNGNGVEDITFQFRFKNTL
;
A
#
# COMPACT_ATOMS: atom_id res chain seq x y z
N MET A 1 5.34 33.99 -48.85
CA MET A 1 5.48 34.88 -47.67
C MET A 1 5.04 34.08 -46.46
N ASN A 2 5.97 33.68 -45.60
CA ASN A 2 5.70 32.85 -44.42
C ASN A 2 5.77 33.76 -43.19
N THR A 3 4.63 34.15 -42.63
CA THR A 3 4.57 34.90 -41.37
C THR A 3 4.62 33.92 -40.21
N THR A 4 5.80 33.71 -39.64
CA THR A 4 5.96 33.11 -38.31
C THR A 4 5.36 34.07 -37.28
N LEU A 5 4.17 33.74 -36.77
CA LEU A 5 3.57 34.42 -35.63
C LEU A 5 4.38 34.10 -34.37
N LEU A 6 5.15 35.07 -33.88
CA LEU A 6 5.76 34.96 -32.55
C LEU A 6 4.64 34.96 -31.50
N PRO A 7 4.65 34.04 -30.53
CA PRO A 7 3.62 33.98 -29.49
C PRO A 7 3.61 35.30 -28.71
N SER A 8 2.41 35.84 -28.46
CA SER A 8 2.26 37.14 -27.80
C SER A 8 2.81 37.12 -26.37
N ASN A 9 3.68 38.07 -26.01
CA ASN A 9 4.19 38.23 -24.64
C ASN A 9 3.11 38.54 -23.59
N ARG A 10 1.84 38.74 -24.01
CA ARG A 10 0.70 39.01 -23.14
C ARG A 10 0.27 37.81 -22.29
N LEU A 11 0.65 36.59 -22.67
CA LEU A 11 0.29 35.35 -21.98
C LEU A 11 1.35 34.88 -20.96
N LEU A 12 2.59 35.39 -21.06
CA LEU A 12 3.69 35.11 -20.13
C LEU A 12 3.33 35.32 -18.64
N PRO A 13 2.67 36.42 -18.22
CA PRO A 13 2.33 36.60 -16.81
C PRO A 13 1.26 35.61 -16.32
N VAL A 14 0.35 35.18 -17.20
CA VAL A 14 -0.69 34.19 -16.87
C VAL A 14 -0.07 32.81 -16.69
N ILE A 15 0.85 32.42 -17.58
CA ILE A 15 1.59 31.15 -17.48
C ILE A 15 2.47 31.14 -16.23
N GLY A 16 3.15 32.25 -15.94
CA GLY A 16 3.96 32.41 -14.73
C GLY A 16 3.15 32.30 -13.44
N ALA A 17 1.97 32.94 -13.39
CA ALA A 17 1.07 32.84 -12.25
C ALA A 17 0.55 31.40 -12.05
N LEU A 18 0.14 30.72 -13.13
CA LEU A 18 -0.38 29.36 -13.06
C LEU A 18 0.69 28.35 -12.59
N ALA A 19 1.92 28.51 -13.09
CA ALA A 19 3.06 27.70 -12.67
C ALA A 19 3.43 27.93 -11.20
N ALA A 20 3.40 29.18 -10.74
CA ALA A 20 3.63 29.51 -9.33
C ALA A 20 2.55 28.90 -8.42
N THR A 21 1.26 29.01 -8.79
CA THR A 21 0.17 28.42 -8.01
C THR A 21 0.26 26.88 -7.95
N CYS A 22 0.59 26.21 -9.06
CA CYS A 22 0.81 24.76 -9.05
C CYS A 22 2.04 24.38 -8.21
N GLY A 23 3.12 25.15 -8.29
CA GLY A 23 4.33 24.93 -7.49
C GLY A 23 4.07 25.06 -5.98
N LEU A 24 3.26 26.05 -5.56
CA LEU A 24 2.87 26.22 -4.16
C LEU A 24 1.94 25.12 -3.65
N ALA A 25 1.06 24.57 -4.50
CA ALA A 25 0.17 23.47 -4.12
C ALA A 25 0.93 22.17 -3.82
N CYS A 26 2.11 21.97 -4.42
CA CYS A 26 2.97 20.81 -4.19
C CYS A 26 3.74 20.84 -2.85
N VAL A 27 3.68 21.94 -2.09
CA VAL A 27 4.39 22.09 -0.79
C VAL A 27 3.47 21.80 0.41
N LEU A 28 2.21 21.44 0.17
CA LEU A 28 1.32 21.03 1.26
C LEU A 28 1.83 19.73 1.90
N PRO A 29 1.83 19.62 3.24
CA PRO A 29 2.22 18.39 3.90
C PRO A 29 1.29 17.26 3.44
N ALA A 30 1.89 16.16 2.99
CA ALA A 30 1.14 14.94 2.70
C ALA A 30 0.62 14.38 4.03
N HIS A 31 -0.70 14.28 4.18
CA HIS A 31 -1.30 13.53 5.27
C HIS A 31 -1.19 12.04 4.93
N ALA A 32 -0.35 11.31 5.66
CA ALA A 32 -0.35 9.86 5.61
C ALA A 32 -1.62 9.36 6.32
N SER A 33 -2.39 8.50 5.66
CA SER A 33 -3.53 7.82 6.28
C SER A 33 -3.03 6.65 7.12
N SER A 34 -3.54 6.51 8.34
CA SER A 34 -3.35 5.30 9.13
C SER A 34 -4.27 4.21 8.60
N HIS A 35 -3.72 3.05 8.21
CA HIS A 35 -4.53 1.94 7.69
C HIS A 35 -5.56 1.43 8.72
N ARG A 36 -5.23 1.54 10.02
CA ARG A 36 -6.12 1.22 11.14
C ARG A 36 -7.39 2.10 11.16
N GLU A 37 -7.31 3.31 10.61
CA GLU A 37 -8.42 4.27 10.57
C GLU A 37 -9.31 4.11 9.33
N ALA A 38 -9.00 3.15 8.45
CA ALA A 38 -9.87 2.84 7.32
C ALA A 38 -11.25 2.39 7.83
N PRO A 39 -12.37 2.94 7.30
CA PRO A 39 -13.70 2.67 7.82
C PRO A 39 -14.08 1.18 7.93
N SER A 40 -13.60 0.34 7.01
CA SER A 40 -13.84 -1.11 7.07
C SER A 40 -13.02 -1.81 8.17
N ILE A 41 -11.73 -1.45 8.28
CA ILE A 41 -10.78 -2.04 9.23
C ILE A 41 -11.08 -1.63 10.67
N THR A 42 -11.62 -0.42 10.90
CA THR A 42 -12.05 0.01 12.25
C THR A 42 -13.08 -0.94 12.87
N SER A 43 -13.96 -1.55 12.06
CA SER A 43 -14.94 -2.54 12.50
C SER A 43 -14.41 -3.99 12.54
N THR A 44 -13.28 -4.25 11.87
CA THR A 44 -12.66 -5.58 11.76
C THR A 44 -11.14 -5.52 11.98
N PRO A 45 -10.67 -5.03 13.15
CA PRO A 45 -9.25 -4.71 13.35
C PRO A 45 -8.32 -5.93 13.32
N LYS A 46 -8.86 -7.15 13.45
CA LYS A 46 -8.09 -8.40 13.35
C LYS A 46 -7.67 -8.78 11.93
N VAL A 47 -8.24 -8.11 10.91
CA VAL A 47 -7.83 -8.27 9.50
C VAL A 47 -7.05 -7.07 8.98
N ASP A 48 -6.60 -6.18 9.87
CA ASP A 48 -5.73 -5.07 9.53
C ASP A 48 -4.39 -5.59 9.00
N ALA A 49 -4.20 -5.54 7.68
CA ALA A 49 -2.96 -5.90 7.00
C ALA A 49 -1.97 -4.73 7.09
N THR A 50 -0.92 -4.89 7.88
CA THR A 50 0.00 -3.78 8.20
C THR A 50 1.07 -3.63 7.15
N ASP A 51 1.66 -4.75 6.72
CA ASP A 51 2.79 -4.78 5.83
C ASP A 51 2.78 -6.06 4.99
N PHE A 52 3.27 -5.95 3.76
CA PHE A 52 3.52 -7.07 2.88
C PHE A 52 4.94 -7.00 2.32
N TYR A 53 5.67 -8.11 2.42
CA TYR A 53 7.04 -8.23 1.94
C TYR A 53 7.16 -9.35 0.93
N MET A 54 7.96 -9.12 -0.10
CA MET A 54 8.31 -10.09 -1.12
C MET A 54 9.82 -10.01 -1.40
N PHE A 55 10.52 -11.14 -1.27
CA PHE A 55 11.97 -11.18 -1.43
C PHE A 55 12.45 -12.57 -1.88
N ASN A 56 13.61 -12.65 -2.52
CA ASN A 56 14.21 -13.93 -2.87
C ASN A 56 14.57 -14.72 -1.60
N SER A 57 14.31 -16.02 -1.59
CA SER A 57 14.54 -16.84 -0.40
C SER A 57 16.03 -16.97 -0.07
N TYR A 58 16.34 -16.79 1.22
CA TYR A 58 17.67 -17.00 1.79
C TYR A 58 17.81 -18.39 2.46
N GLU A 59 16.77 -19.22 2.41
CA GLU A 59 16.76 -20.56 3.00
C GLU A 59 17.69 -21.51 2.20
N ALA A 60 18.49 -22.31 2.90
CA ALA A 60 19.43 -23.24 2.28
C ALA A 60 18.71 -24.21 1.32
N GLY A 61 19.19 -24.29 0.07
CA GLY A 61 18.58 -25.13 -0.97
C GLY A 61 17.35 -24.53 -1.66
N ARG A 62 16.93 -23.30 -1.32
CA ARG A 62 15.74 -22.65 -1.90
C ARG A 62 16.03 -21.34 -2.64
N GLY A 63 17.23 -21.19 -3.20
CA GLY A 63 17.61 -19.98 -3.94
C GLY A 63 16.75 -19.65 -5.17
N ALA A 64 15.97 -20.61 -5.68
CA ALA A 64 15.03 -20.40 -6.79
C ALA A 64 13.60 -20.01 -6.35
N TYR A 65 13.37 -19.74 -5.06
CA TYR A 65 12.06 -19.42 -4.51
C TYR A 65 11.95 -17.94 -4.14
N VAL A 66 10.73 -17.42 -4.21
CA VAL A 66 10.35 -16.13 -3.62
C VAL A 66 9.63 -16.39 -2.31
N SER A 67 10.01 -15.66 -1.27
CA SER A 67 9.37 -15.65 0.04
C SER A 67 8.38 -14.49 0.09
N LEU A 68 7.17 -14.79 0.56
CA LEU A 68 6.07 -13.84 0.76
C LEU A 68 5.76 -13.79 2.25
N MET A 69 5.60 -12.58 2.80
CA MET A 69 5.26 -12.37 4.21
C MET A 69 4.18 -11.30 4.31
N ALA A 70 3.09 -11.63 4.99
CA ALA A 70 1.98 -10.71 5.25
C ALA A 70 1.80 -10.55 6.76
N ASN A 71 1.91 -9.32 7.23
CA ASN A 71 1.74 -8.97 8.63
C ASN A 71 0.34 -8.45 8.89
N TYR A 72 -0.23 -8.86 10.02
CA TYR A 72 -1.55 -8.44 10.46
C TYR A 72 -1.51 -8.07 11.95
N VAL A 73 -2.45 -7.23 12.38
CA VAL A 73 -2.58 -6.75 13.77
C VAL A 73 -1.37 -5.92 14.21
N PRO A 74 -1.39 -4.59 13.99
CA PRO A 74 -0.27 -3.71 14.31
C PRO A 74 -0.08 -3.51 15.83
N LEU A 75 1.08 -2.96 16.21
CA LEU A 75 1.38 -2.41 17.54
C LEU A 75 1.17 -3.39 18.71
N GLN A 76 1.82 -4.55 18.65
CA GLN A 76 1.80 -5.58 19.70
C GLN A 76 2.83 -5.29 20.82
N ASP A 77 2.62 -4.19 21.56
CA ASP A 77 3.59 -3.74 22.58
C ASP A 77 3.63 -4.64 23.83
N PRO A 78 4.83 -4.95 24.39
CA PRO A 78 4.98 -5.90 25.50
C PRO A 78 4.28 -5.54 26.81
N TYR A 79 4.02 -4.25 27.07
CA TYR A 79 3.50 -3.76 28.36
C TYR A 79 1.96 -3.82 28.46
N GLY A 80 1.24 -4.18 27.39
CA GLY A 80 -0.22 -4.05 27.27
C GLY A 80 -1.11 -5.04 28.03
N GLY A 81 -0.61 -5.76 29.04
CA GLY A 81 -1.36 -6.87 29.65
C GLY A 81 -1.39 -8.08 28.71
N PRO A 82 -2.21 -9.12 28.93
CA PRO A 82 -1.94 -10.40 28.30
C PRO A 82 -2.12 -10.32 26.77
N ASN A 83 -1.02 -10.60 26.06
CA ASN A 83 -0.86 -10.39 24.63
C ASN A 83 -1.53 -11.52 23.83
N TYR A 84 -2.85 -11.42 23.63
CA TYR A 84 -3.63 -12.38 22.84
C TYR A 84 -3.97 -11.83 21.45
N PHE A 85 -2.94 -11.66 20.61
CA PHE A 85 -3.11 -11.21 19.22
C PHE A 85 -3.39 -12.40 18.30
N SER A 86 -4.66 -12.80 18.24
CA SER A 86 -5.13 -13.86 17.35
C SER A 86 -5.66 -13.29 16.03
N LEU A 87 -5.43 -14.04 14.95
CA LEU A 87 -6.12 -13.82 13.68
C LEU A 87 -7.60 -14.18 13.80
N ASP A 88 -8.42 -13.64 12.90
CA ASP A 88 -9.86 -13.87 12.91
C ASP A 88 -10.19 -15.21 12.24
N PRO A 89 -10.82 -16.18 12.94
CA PRO A 89 -11.18 -17.47 12.36
C PRO A 89 -12.31 -17.37 11.31
N ASN A 90 -13.06 -16.27 11.30
CA ASN A 90 -14.12 -16.02 10.32
C ASN A 90 -13.57 -15.34 9.05
N ALA A 91 -12.36 -14.79 9.10
CA ALA A 91 -11.74 -14.15 7.94
C ALA A 91 -11.17 -15.18 6.95
N LEU A 92 -11.08 -14.73 5.68
CA LEU A 92 -10.35 -15.38 4.62
C LEU A 92 -9.15 -14.50 4.29
N TYR A 93 -7.94 -15.02 4.47
CA TYR A 93 -6.71 -14.29 4.18
C TYR A 93 -6.15 -14.80 2.86
N GLU A 94 -5.88 -13.90 1.92
CA GLU A 94 -5.41 -14.25 0.59
C GLU A 94 -4.22 -13.40 0.15
N ILE A 95 -3.29 -14.04 -0.56
CA ILE A 95 -2.22 -13.38 -1.32
C ILE A 95 -2.45 -13.74 -2.78
N HIS A 96 -2.74 -12.73 -3.59
CA HIS A 96 -2.96 -12.85 -5.03
C HIS A 96 -1.68 -12.48 -5.76
N ILE A 97 -1.26 -13.33 -6.70
CA ILE A 97 -0.07 -13.12 -7.52
C ILE A 97 -0.48 -13.10 -8.99
N ASP A 98 -0.26 -11.96 -9.63
CA ASP A 98 -0.23 -11.81 -11.09
C ASP A 98 1.23 -11.91 -11.52
N ASN A 99 1.58 -12.95 -12.28
CA ASN A 99 2.94 -13.18 -12.78
C ASN A 99 3.08 -12.91 -14.28
N ASN A 100 2.00 -12.47 -14.94
CA ASN A 100 1.96 -12.19 -16.36
C ASN A 100 1.68 -10.70 -16.68
N GLY A 101 1.26 -9.91 -15.69
CA GLY A 101 1.07 -8.45 -15.76
C GLY A 101 -0.29 -8.00 -16.30
N ASN A 102 -1.31 -8.85 -16.30
CA ASN A 102 -2.65 -8.52 -16.80
C ASN A 102 -3.61 -7.94 -15.74
N GLY A 103 -3.18 -7.85 -14.47
CA GLY A 103 -3.98 -7.38 -13.35
C GLY A 103 -5.00 -8.40 -12.81
N VAL A 104 -4.90 -9.67 -13.20
CA VAL A 104 -5.72 -10.79 -12.74
C VAL A 104 -4.79 -11.82 -12.10
N GLU A 105 -5.21 -12.40 -10.98
CA GLU A 105 -4.42 -13.37 -10.25
C GLU A 105 -4.22 -14.68 -11.04
N ASP A 106 -2.96 -15.12 -11.18
CA ASP A 106 -2.60 -16.44 -11.70
C ASP A 106 -2.50 -17.47 -10.57
N ILE A 107 -2.10 -17.02 -9.38
CA ILE A 107 -1.88 -17.86 -8.20
C ILE A 107 -2.48 -17.15 -6.98
N THR A 108 -3.27 -17.90 -6.21
CA THR A 108 -3.83 -17.43 -4.92
C THR A 108 -3.39 -18.36 -3.79
N PHE A 109 -2.70 -17.79 -2.80
CA PHE A 109 -2.46 -18.47 -1.53
C PHE A 109 -3.55 -18.07 -0.55
N GLN A 110 -4.31 -19.04 -0.05
CA GLN A 110 -5.48 -18.81 0.81
C GLN A 110 -5.28 -19.47 2.17
N PHE A 111 -5.57 -18.73 3.24
CA PHE A 111 -5.40 -19.18 4.63
C PHE A 111 -6.69 -19.00 5.44
N ARG A 112 -6.97 -19.99 6.28
CA ARG A 112 -7.98 -19.92 7.35
C ARG A 112 -7.34 -20.38 8.64
N PHE A 113 -7.56 -19.62 9.71
CA PHE A 113 -6.96 -19.88 11.00
C PHE A 113 -7.98 -20.48 11.97
N LYS A 114 -7.51 -21.38 12.83
CA LYS A 114 -8.26 -21.86 14.00
C LYS A 114 -7.51 -21.39 15.23
N ASN A 115 -8.20 -20.69 16.13
CA ASN A 115 -7.61 -20.25 17.38
C ASN A 115 -7.78 -21.35 18.43
N THR A 116 -6.67 -21.74 19.06
CA THR A 116 -6.62 -22.73 20.16
C THR A 116 -5.96 -22.16 21.41
N LEU A 117 -5.84 -20.83 21.49
CA LEU A 117 -5.28 -20.09 22.63
C LEU A 117 -6.20 -20.14 23.84
#